data_AF-A0A930YZ47-F1
#
_entry.id   AF-A0A930YZ47-F1
#
_cell.length_a   1.000
_cell.length_b   1.000
_cell.length_c   1.000
_cell.angle_alpha   90.00
_cell.angle_beta   90.00
_cell.angle_gamma   90.00
#
_symmetry.space_group_name_H-M   'P 1'
#
loop_
_entity.id
_entity.type
_entity.pdbx_description
1 polymer ?
#
loop_
_entity_poly.entity_id
_entity_poly.type
_entity_poly.pdbx_seq_one_letter_code
_entity_poly.pdbx_strand_id
1 'polypeptide(L)'
;MAILRAHGIEAPLPLGFEGRIFTRLSIGAEVPRPVAHFATFALPVEVGDFGGGAVNLMGASDIFAALFEYGPESVGRQLFARQGLPRSLAPTDFRPYVLRRGLGGQSGTQWFFTESGRPFTLYVVLGSHIQRSALVPRVNELIGNVAVSPPAQPSGLASAPLTTSTGAPWN
;
A
#
# COMPACT_ATOMS: atom_id res chain seq x y z
N MET A 1 -4.47 19.87 -7.10
CA MET A 1 -3.96 18.70 -6.37
C MET A 1 -5.09 17.67 -6.34
N ALA A 2 -4.87 16.48 -6.90
CA ALA A 2 -5.90 15.42 -6.92
C ALA A 2 -5.82 14.61 -5.62
N ILE A 3 -6.96 14.11 -5.12
CA ILE A 3 -7.01 13.26 -3.93
C ILE A 3 -7.74 11.98 -4.28
N LEU A 4 -7.08 10.83 -4.09
CA LEU A 4 -7.70 9.52 -4.24
C LEU A 4 -8.21 9.03 -2.89
N ARG A 5 -9.43 8.50 -2.85
CA ARG A 5 -10.04 7.92 -1.65
C ARG A 5 -10.83 6.68 -2.03
N ALA A 6 -10.42 5.53 -1.53
CA ALA A 6 -11.19 4.29 -1.63
C ALA A 6 -10.70 3.26 -0.60
N HIS A 7 -11.58 2.37 -0.16
CA HIS A 7 -11.23 1.24 0.71
C HIS A 7 -10.44 1.63 1.98
N GLY A 8 -10.75 2.79 2.57
CA GLY A 8 -10.03 3.31 3.73
C GLY A 8 -8.57 3.68 3.46
N ILE A 9 -8.19 3.91 2.20
CA ILE A 9 -6.92 4.49 1.79
C ILE A 9 -7.22 5.87 1.22
N GLU A 10 -6.51 6.87 1.71
CA GLU A 10 -6.53 8.24 1.21
C GLU A 10 -5.13 8.62 0.75
N ALA A 11 -5.03 9.20 -0.45
CA ALA A 11 -3.76 9.64 -1.03
C ALA A 11 -3.94 10.96 -1.80
N PRO A 12 -3.67 12.11 -1.17
CA PRO A 12 -3.40 13.36 -1.86
C PRO A 12 -2.16 13.19 -2.73
N LEU A 13 -2.34 13.34 -4.04
CA LEU A 13 -1.27 13.13 -5.01
C LEU A 13 -0.42 14.38 -5.15
N PRO A 14 0.92 14.28 -4.98
CA PRO A 14 1.84 15.35 -5.32
C PRO A 14 1.78 15.73 -6.80
N LEU A 15 2.37 16.87 -7.15
CA LEU A 15 2.41 17.32 -8.53
C LEU A 15 3.12 16.31 -9.44
N GLY A 16 2.48 16.03 -10.59
CA GLY A 16 2.98 15.10 -11.59
C GLY A 16 2.75 13.63 -11.26
N PHE A 17 2.12 13.30 -10.12
CA PHE A 17 1.61 11.96 -9.88
C PHE A 17 0.17 11.82 -10.37
N GLU A 18 -0.10 10.67 -10.98
CA GLU A 18 -1.43 10.11 -11.12
C GLU A 18 -1.52 8.80 -10.31
N GLY A 19 -2.73 8.29 -10.16
CA GLY A 19 -2.92 7.02 -9.48
C GLY A 19 -4.36 6.53 -9.53
N ARG A 20 -4.54 5.33 -8.99
CA ARG A 20 -5.84 4.66 -8.84
C ARG A 20 -5.83 3.78 -7.61
N ILE A 21 -6.98 3.62 -6.98
CA ILE A 21 -7.20 2.67 -5.88
C ILE A 21 -8.34 1.76 -6.32
N PHE A 22 -8.12 0.45 -6.30
CA PHE A 22 -9.08 -0.54 -6.80
C PHE A 22 -8.97 -1.86 -6.05
N THR A 23 -9.98 -2.71 -6.18
CA THR A 23 -9.91 -4.12 -5.81
C THR A 23 -9.95 -4.97 -7.07
N ARG A 24 -9.16 -6.04 -7.13
CA ARG A 24 -9.25 -6.99 -8.24
C ARG A 24 -10.64 -7.64 -8.30
N LEU A 25 -11.06 -8.03 -9.50
CA LEU A 25 -12.16 -8.96 -9.67
C LEU A 25 -11.78 -10.27 -8.96
N SER A 26 -12.59 -10.70 -8.00
CA SER A 26 -12.38 -11.97 -7.33
C SER A 26 -12.67 -13.12 -8.28
N ILE A 27 -11.77 -14.10 -8.32
CA ILE A 27 -11.98 -15.38 -9.01
C ILE A 27 -12.13 -16.44 -7.92
N GLY A 28 -13.32 -17.05 -7.83
CA GLY A 28 -13.63 -18.06 -6.81
C GLY A 28 -13.88 -17.45 -5.43
N ALA A 29 -13.25 -18.02 -4.40
CA ALA A 29 -13.47 -17.66 -2.99
C ALA A 29 -12.43 -16.69 -2.41
N GLU A 30 -11.54 -16.12 -3.24
CA GLU A 30 -10.55 -15.13 -2.78
C GLU A 30 -11.26 -13.85 -2.32
N VAL A 31 -10.93 -13.36 -1.13
CA VAL A 31 -11.38 -12.03 -0.70
C VAL A 31 -10.51 -11.00 -1.42
N PRO A 32 -11.05 -10.21 -2.37
CA PRO A 32 -10.24 -9.28 -3.14
C PRO A 32 -9.71 -8.19 -2.22
N ARG A 33 -8.43 -7.85 -2.39
CA ARG A 33 -7.74 -6.87 -1.56
C ARG A 33 -7.52 -5.56 -2.30
N PRO A 34 -7.62 -4.41 -1.60
CA PRO A 34 -7.29 -3.12 -2.17
C PRO A 34 -5.83 -3.05 -2.64
N VAL A 35 -5.67 -2.46 -3.81
CA VAL A 35 -4.38 -2.08 -4.41
C VAL A 35 -4.46 -0.62 -4.80
N ALA A 36 -3.47 0.16 -4.40
CA ALA A 36 -3.27 1.51 -4.89
C ALA A 36 -2.03 1.56 -5.78
N HIS A 37 -2.18 2.09 -6.98
CA HIS A 37 -1.08 2.39 -7.90
C HIS A 37 -0.88 3.89 -7.99
N PHE A 38 0.37 4.31 -8.01
CA PHE A 38 0.79 5.69 -8.19
C PHE A 38 1.94 5.74 -9.18
N ALA A 39 1.93 6.70 -10.09
CA ALA A 39 2.98 6.85 -11.08
C ALA A 39 3.17 8.31 -11.49
N THR A 40 4.36 8.63 -11.99
CA THR A 40 4.64 9.94 -12.63
C THR A 40 4.48 9.93 -14.15
N PHE A 41 3.92 8.85 -14.68
CA PHE A 41 3.67 8.60 -16.10
C PHE A 41 2.28 7.99 -16.25
N ALA A 42 1.75 7.99 -17.48
CA ALA A 42 0.45 7.42 -17.77
C ALA A 42 0.44 5.91 -17.48
N LEU A 43 -0.37 5.49 -16.51
CA LEU A 43 -0.60 4.10 -16.17
C LEU A 43 -1.37 3.41 -17.30
N PRO A 44 -0.88 2.26 -17.80
CA PRO A 44 -1.66 1.43 -18.72
C PRO A 44 -3.01 1.03 -18.11
N VAL A 45 -3.97 0.69 -18.98
CA VAL A 45 -5.26 0.16 -18.53
C VAL A 45 -5.03 -1.10 -17.70
N GLU A 46 -4.21 -2.02 -18.22
CA GLU A 46 -3.85 -3.27 -17.57
C GLU A 46 -2.48 -3.18 -16.91
N VAL A 47 -2.45 -3.26 -15.58
CA VAL A 47 -1.21 -3.28 -14.79
C VAL A 47 -1.35 -4.33 -13.71
N GLY A 48 -0.39 -5.24 -13.60
CA GLY A 48 -0.36 -6.20 -12.50
C GLY A 48 -0.20 -5.49 -11.15
N ASP A 49 -0.58 -6.13 -10.05
CA ASP A 49 -0.60 -5.51 -8.71
C ASP A 49 0.71 -4.80 -8.34
N PHE A 50 1.85 -5.34 -8.75
CA PHE A 50 3.19 -4.79 -8.50
C PHE A 50 3.82 -4.14 -9.74
N GLY A 51 3.00 -3.56 -10.62
CA GLY A 51 3.49 -2.80 -11.78
C GLY A 51 3.89 -3.66 -12.99
N GLY A 52 3.53 -4.94 -13.00
CA GLY A 52 3.76 -5.81 -14.17
C GLY A 52 3.15 -5.17 -15.43
N GLY A 53 3.96 -5.01 -16.48
CA GLY A 53 3.59 -4.27 -17.69
C GLY A 53 3.92 -2.77 -17.62
N ALA A 54 3.54 -2.08 -16.55
CA ALA A 54 3.76 -0.63 -16.40
C ALA A 54 5.24 -0.25 -16.21
N VAL A 55 5.99 -1.01 -15.40
CA VAL A 55 7.42 -0.71 -15.14
C VAL A 55 8.27 -0.80 -16.41
N ASN A 56 7.76 -1.44 -17.47
CA ASN A 56 8.44 -1.52 -18.75
C ASN A 56 8.37 -0.24 -19.59
N LEU A 57 7.48 0.68 -19.23
CA LEU A 57 7.25 1.93 -19.94
C LEU A 57 7.98 3.11 -19.28
N MET A 58 8.61 2.88 -18.13
CA MET A 58 9.23 3.92 -17.33
C MET A 58 10.47 4.51 -18.04
N GLY A 59 10.48 5.82 -18.21
CA GLY A 59 11.68 6.59 -18.48
C GLY A 59 12.55 6.74 -17.24
N ALA A 60 13.76 7.28 -17.42
CA ALA A 60 14.76 7.38 -16.35
C ALA A 60 14.31 8.21 -15.13
N SER A 61 13.43 9.18 -15.35
CA SER A 61 12.93 10.08 -14.30
C SER A 61 11.59 9.62 -13.69
N ASP A 62 11.09 8.46 -14.10
CA ASP A 62 9.78 7.98 -13.69
C ASP A 62 9.81 7.22 -12.37
N ILE A 63 8.68 7.26 -11.68
CA ILE A 63 8.41 6.57 -10.44
C ILE A 63 7.14 5.73 -10.62
N PHE A 64 7.18 4.50 -10.15
CA PHE A 64 5.99 3.68 -9.92
C PHE A 64 5.96 3.23 -8.47
N ALA A 65 4.81 3.36 -7.81
CA ALA A 65 4.60 2.85 -6.46
C ALA A 65 3.28 2.07 -6.38
N ALA A 66 3.30 0.94 -5.68
CA ALA A 66 2.14 0.13 -5.36
C ALA A 66 2.02 -0.03 -3.85
N LEU A 67 0.83 0.20 -3.33
CA LEU A 67 0.44 -0.16 -1.96
C LEU A 67 -0.59 -1.29 -2.05
N PHE A 68 -0.22 -2.46 -1.54
CA PHE A 68 -1.04 -3.67 -1.61
C PHE A 68 -1.44 -4.11 -0.21
N GLU A 69 -2.73 -4.30 0.04
CA GLU A 69 -3.24 -4.81 1.32
C GLU A 69 -3.27 -6.34 1.37
N TYR A 70 -2.85 -6.92 2.48
CA TYR A 70 -2.94 -8.36 2.76
C TYR A 70 -4.11 -8.66 3.70
N GLY A 71 -4.40 -9.95 3.90
CA GLY A 71 -5.44 -10.35 4.83
C GLY A 71 -5.09 -10.21 6.30
N PRO A 72 -6.10 -10.08 7.18
CA PRO A 72 -5.91 -9.93 8.63
C PRO A 72 -5.09 -11.07 9.24
N GLU A 73 -5.09 -12.25 8.64
CA GLU A 73 -4.24 -13.40 9.01
C GLU A 73 -2.72 -13.12 8.91
N SER A 74 -2.34 -12.05 8.20
CA SER A 74 -0.96 -11.59 8.07
C SER A 74 -0.53 -10.66 9.21
N VAL A 75 -1.47 -10.10 9.97
CA VAL A 75 -1.16 -9.25 11.13
C VAL A 75 -0.38 -10.06 12.17
N GLY A 76 0.69 -9.47 12.71
CA GLY A 76 1.54 -10.11 13.72
C GLY A 76 2.52 -11.15 13.18
N ARG A 77 2.47 -11.50 11.88
CA ARG A 77 3.53 -12.30 11.24
C ARG A 77 4.82 -11.50 11.17
N GLN A 78 5.98 -12.17 11.27
CA GLN A 78 7.29 -11.51 11.27
C GLN A 78 7.48 -10.53 10.11
N LEU A 79 6.99 -10.88 8.93
CA LEU A 79 7.10 -10.04 7.74
C LEU A 79 6.35 -8.70 7.90
N PHE A 80 5.21 -8.69 8.59
CA PHE A 80 4.37 -7.50 8.82
C PHE A 80 4.52 -6.92 10.24
N ALA A 81 5.53 -7.35 10.98
CA ALA A 81 5.73 -6.95 12.38
C ALA A 81 6.01 -5.45 12.53
N ARG A 82 6.64 -4.83 11.52
CA ARG A 82 6.85 -3.37 11.49
C ARG A 82 5.53 -2.64 11.60
N GLN A 83 5.37 -1.80 12.62
CA GLN A 83 4.24 -0.90 12.75
C GLN A 83 4.55 0.41 12.04
N GLY A 84 3.56 0.96 11.34
CA GLY A 84 3.71 2.23 10.65
C GLY A 84 4.10 2.08 9.18
N LEU A 85 3.41 2.83 8.32
CA LEU A 85 3.83 3.07 6.94
C LEU A 85 5.23 3.70 6.92
N PRO A 86 6.18 3.24 6.10
CA PRO A 86 7.51 3.85 6.02
C PRO A 86 7.39 5.28 5.48
N ARG A 87 7.42 6.27 6.39
CA ARG A 87 7.25 7.70 6.07
C ARG A 87 8.48 8.35 5.43
N SER A 88 9.61 7.67 5.45
CA SER A 88 10.85 8.14 4.85
C SER A 88 11.65 6.95 4.34
N LEU A 89 11.99 6.99 3.05
CA LEU A 89 12.89 6.07 2.38
C LEU A 89 14.20 6.79 2.08
N ALA A 90 15.29 6.06 2.16
CA ALA A 90 16.62 6.51 1.78
C ALA A 90 16.96 6.06 0.35
N PRO A 91 17.80 6.82 -0.39
CA PRO A 91 18.38 6.37 -1.65
C PRO A 91 19.04 4.99 -1.56
N THR A 92 19.59 4.64 -0.39
CA THR A 92 20.20 3.35 -0.11
C THR A 92 19.19 2.22 0.11
N ASP A 93 17.89 2.46 0.11
CA ASP A 93 16.91 1.38 0.20
C ASP A 93 16.62 0.77 -1.18
N PHE A 94 16.93 1.52 -2.25
CA PHE A 94 16.67 1.13 -3.62
C PHE A 94 17.82 0.30 -4.18
N ARG A 95 17.50 -0.92 -4.64
CA ARG A 95 18.47 -1.88 -5.16
C ARG A 95 18.13 -2.25 -6.61
N PRO A 96 19.12 -2.36 -7.51
CA PRO A 96 18.88 -2.66 -8.92
C PRO A 96 18.41 -4.11 -9.17
N TYR A 97 18.57 -5.01 -8.20
CA TYR A 97 18.30 -6.45 -8.30
C TYR A 97 17.05 -6.91 -7.54
N VAL A 98 16.27 -6.00 -6.94
CA VAL A 98 15.02 -6.34 -6.23
C VAL A 98 13.85 -6.59 -7.21
N LEU A 99 14.00 -6.19 -8.47
CA LEU A 99 12.96 -6.32 -9.51
C LEU A 99 13.08 -7.67 -10.24
N ARG A 100 12.00 -8.45 -10.32
CA ARG A 100 11.98 -9.79 -10.96
C ARG A 100 12.20 -9.81 -12.49
N ARG A 101 12.33 -8.66 -13.13
CA ARG A 101 12.90 -8.46 -14.47
C ARG A 101 13.40 -7.02 -14.51
N GLY A 102 14.53 -6.76 -13.86
CA GLY A 102 15.11 -5.41 -13.87
C GLY A 102 15.42 -5.02 -15.31
N LEU A 103 14.68 -4.05 -15.86
CA LEU A 103 15.15 -3.36 -17.05
C LEU A 103 16.42 -2.59 -16.67
N GLY A 104 17.45 -2.73 -17.50
CA GLY A 104 18.78 -2.21 -17.20
C GLY A 104 18.73 -0.76 -16.73
N GLY A 105 19.22 -0.49 -15.52
CA GLY A 105 19.27 0.85 -14.94
C GLY A 105 18.18 1.18 -13.93
N GLN A 106 17.09 0.41 -13.81
CA GLN A 106 16.06 0.62 -12.78
C GLN A 106 16.53 0.15 -11.39
N SER A 107 15.84 0.60 -10.34
CA SER A 107 15.99 0.02 -8.99
C SER A 107 14.69 0.10 -8.21
N GLY A 108 14.52 -0.79 -7.23
CA GLY A 108 13.31 -0.81 -6.41
C GLY A 108 13.55 -1.15 -4.96
N THR A 109 12.50 -1.00 -4.16
CA THR A 109 12.44 -1.39 -2.75
C THR A 109 11.07 -1.98 -2.43
N GLN A 110 11.03 -2.82 -1.40
CA GLN A 110 9.80 -3.43 -0.90
C GLN A 110 9.79 -3.42 0.62
N TRP A 111 8.68 -2.98 1.19
CA TRP A 111 8.50 -2.85 2.63
C TRP A 111 7.18 -3.46 3.05
N PHE A 112 7.24 -4.37 4.01
CA PHE A 112 6.07 -4.97 4.64
C PHE A 112 5.87 -4.33 6.01
N PHE A 113 4.62 -3.98 6.33
CA PHE A 113 4.26 -3.29 7.57
C PHE A 113 2.79 -3.45 7.90
N THR A 114 2.42 -3.12 9.13
CA THR A 114 1.03 -2.98 9.58
C THR A 114 0.76 -1.51 9.88
N GLU A 115 -0.27 -0.93 9.26
CA GLU A 115 -0.74 0.44 9.49
C GLU A 115 -2.21 0.37 9.91
N SER A 116 -2.59 1.00 11.03
CA SER A 116 -3.99 1.00 11.52
C SER A 116 -4.62 -0.40 11.63
N GLY A 117 -3.81 -1.41 12.01
CA GLY A 117 -4.27 -2.81 12.13
C GLY A 117 -4.44 -3.57 10.81
N ARG A 118 -3.99 -2.99 9.69
CA ARG A 118 -4.07 -3.59 8.34
C ARG A 118 -2.65 -3.89 7.82
N PRO A 119 -2.37 -5.10 7.33
CA PRO A 119 -1.06 -5.47 6.81
C PRO A 119 -0.93 -5.03 5.35
N PHE A 120 0.18 -4.38 5.00
CA PHE A 120 0.48 -3.88 3.67
C PHE A 120 1.88 -4.23 3.19
N THR A 121 2.02 -4.21 1.88
CA THR A 121 3.31 -4.04 1.20
C THR A 121 3.32 -2.72 0.46
N LEU A 122 4.35 -1.90 0.70
CA LEU A 122 4.75 -0.82 -0.20
C LEU A 122 5.85 -1.34 -1.13
N TYR A 123 5.62 -1.23 -2.43
CA TYR A 123 6.58 -1.57 -3.47
C TYR A 123 6.82 -0.34 -4.34
N VAL A 124 8.08 0.04 -4.53
CA VAL A 124 8.43 1.23 -5.32
C VAL A 124 9.53 0.89 -6.31
N VAL A 125 9.37 1.38 -7.54
CA VAL A 125 10.33 1.29 -8.63
C VAL A 125 10.71 2.69 -9.08
N LEU A 126 12.01 2.89 -9.29
CA LEU A 126 12.59 4.09 -9.87
C LEU A 126 13.11 3.75 -11.26
N GLY A 127 12.81 4.60 -12.24
CA GLY A 127 13.23 4.45 -13.62
C GLY A 127 14.74 4.49 -13.81
N SER A 128 15.48 5.13 -12.88
CA SER A 128 16.93 5.17 -12.89
C SER A 128 17.52 5.07 -11.48
N HIS A 129 18.38 4.08 -11.29
CA HIS A 129 19.17 3.89 -10.08
C HIS A 129 20.18 5.03 -9.88
N ILE A 130 20.76 5.56 -10.96
CA ILE A 130 21.71 6.68 -10.86
C ILE A 130 21.00 7.94 -10.38
N GLN A 131 19.75 8.17 -10.79
CA GLN A 131 18.96 9.34 -10.40
C GLN A 131 18.22 9.19 -9.06
N ARG A 132 18.39 8.08 -8.33
CA ARG A 132 17.62 7.79 -7.11
C ARG A 132 17.66 8.91 -6.07
N SER A 133 18.76 9.63 -5.93
CA SER A 133 18.86 10.77 -4.99
C SER A 133 17.88 11.90 -5.32
N ALA A 134 17.52 12.06 -6.60
CA ALA A 134 16.53 13.05 -7.05
C ALA A 134 15.08 12.49 -7.01
N LEU A 135 14.90 11.19 -7.22
CA LEU A 135 13.58 10.56 -7.30
C LEU A 135 13.01 10.20 -5.92
N VAL A 136 13.85 9.77 -4.97
CA VAL A 136 13.41 9.36 -3.63
C VAL A 136 12.69 10.47 -2.85
N PRO A 137 13.11 11.75 -2.87
CA PRO A 137 12.34 12.82 -2.25
C PRO A 137 10.90 12.92 -2.77
N ARG A 138 10.66 12.66 -4.07
CA ARG A 138 9.30 12.66 -4.65
C ARG A 138 8.47 11.47 -4.19
N VAL A 139 9.11 10.30 -4.01
CA VAL A 139 8.46 9.13 -3.37
C VAL A 139 8.08 9.48 -1.92
N ASN A 140 8.98 10.13 -1.19
CA ASN A 140 8.74 10.52 0.20
C ASN A 140 7.60 11.54 0.32
N GLU A 141 7.48 12.46 -0.63
CA GLU A 141 6.33 13.38 -0.72
C GLU A 141 5.00 12.62 -0.91
N LEU A 142 4.97 11.63 -1.81
CA LEU A 142 3.80 10.78 -2.01
C LEU A 142 3.41 10.02 -0.73
N ILE A 143 4.34 9.25 -0.15
CA ILE A 143 4.05 8.39 1.01
C ILE A 143 3.79 9.19 2.29
N GLY A 144 4.32 10.41 2.38
CA GLY A 144 4.02 11.35 3.46
C GLY A 144 2.54 11.74 3.50
N ASN A 145 1.89 11.77 2.34
CA ASN A 145 0.48 12.16 2.21
C ASN A 145 -0.50 10.98 2.36
N VAL A 146 -0.04 9.74 2.27
CA VAL A 146 -0.91 8.55 2.35
C VAL A 146 -1.45 8.36 3.77
N ALA A 147 -2.76 8.25 3.90
CA ALA A 147 -3.43 7.90 5.16
C ALA A 147 -4.22 6.59 4.99
N VAL A 148 -4.20 5.78 6.04
CA VAL A 148 -4.90 4.49 6.08
C VAL A 148 -5.81 4.48 7.30
N SER A 149 -7.11 4.37 7.06
CA SER A 149 -8.10 4.16 8.10
C SER A 149 -8.06 2.72 8.60
N PRO A 150 -8.43 2.48 9.88
CA PRO A 150 -8.65 1.13 10.40
C PRO A 150 -9.62 0.34 9.50
N PRO A 151 -9.57 -1.01 9.54
CA PRO A 151 -10.51 -1.81 8.79
C PRO A 151 -11.92 -1.47 9.28
N ALA A 152 -12.88 -1.39 8.36
CA ALA A 152 -14.27 -1.22 8.74
C ALA A 152 -14.62 -2.36 9.71
N GLN A 153 -15.02 -2.02 10.94
CA GLN A 153 -15.50 -3.03 11.87
C GLN A 153 -16.68 -3.73 11.19
N PRO A 154 -16.77 -5.07 11.21
CA PRO A 154 -17.99 -5.72 10.81
C PRO A 154 -19.11 -5.17 11.72
N SER A 155 -20.08 -4.48 11.12
CA SER A 155 -21.26 -3.97 11.81
C SER A 155 -21.99 -5.15 12.46
N GLY A 156 -21.68 -5.47 13.70
CA GLY A 156 -22.13 -6.72 14.29
C GLY A 156 -21.49 -7.13 15.60
N LEU A 157 -21.16 -6.21 16.49
CA LEU A 157 -21.13 -6.47 17.93
C LEU A 157 -21.68 -5.22 18.62
N ALA A 158 -23.01 -5.10 18.63
CA ALA A 158 -23.65 -4.30 19.66
C ALA A 158 -23.12 -4.83 21.00
N SER A 159 -22.43 -3.99 21.77
CA SER A 159 -22.08 -4.29 23.15
C SER A 159 -23.36 -4.67 23.87
N ALA A 160 -23.57 -5.97 24.13
CA ALA A 160 -24.68 -6.40 24.93
C ALA A 160 -24.51 -5.74 26.32
N PRO A 161 -25.52 -5.03 26.85
CA PRO A 161 -25.43 -4.53 28.21
C PRO A 161 -25.27 -5.72 29.15
N LEU A 162 -24.30 -5.63 30.05
CA LEU A 162 -24.09 -6.59 31.14
C LEU A 162 -25.34 -6.59 32.03
N THR A 163 -26.25 -7.53 31.82
CA THR A 163 -27.36 -7.78 32.76
C THR A 163 -26.77 -8.47 33.98
N THR A 164 -26.50 -7.72 35.05
CA THR A 164 -26.27 -8.28 36.38
C THR A 164 -27.57 -8.95 36.85
N SER A 165 -27.66 -10.27 36.75
CA SER A 165 -28.67 -11.03 37.48
C SER A 165 -28.23 -11.14 38.93
N THR A 166 -28.70 -10.21 39.75
CA THR A 166 -28.66 -10.40 41.20
C THR A 166 -29.73 -11.45 41.54
N GLY A 167 -29.28 -12.65 41.88
CA GLY A 167 -30.14 -13.75 42.29
C GLY A 167 -30.99 -13.39 43.50
N ALA A 168 -32.28 -13.69 43.42
CA ALA A 168 -33.13 -13.81 44.60
C ALA A 168 -32.90 -15.19 45.22
N PRO A 169 -32.68 -15.31 46.54
CA PRO A 169 -32.87 -16.57 47.22
C PRO A 169 -34.35 -16.75 47.55
N TRP A 170 -34.82 -17.97 47.36
CA TRP A 170 -36.08 -18.46 47.93
C TRP A 170 -35.92 -18.69 49.44
N ASN A 171 -37.04 -18.54 50.15
CA ASN A 171 -37.32 -18.64 51.60
C ASN A 171 -37.13 -17.38 52.45
#